data_AF-A0A7S1X534-F1
#
_entry.id   AF-A0A7S1X534-F1
#
_cell.length_a   1.000
_cell.length_b   1.000
_cell.length_c   1.000
_cell.angle_alpha   90.00
_cell.angle_beta   90.00
_cell.angle_gamma   90.00
#
_symmetry.space_group_name_H-M   'P 1'
#
loop_
_entity.id
_entity.type
_entity.pdbx_description
1 polymer ?
#
loop_
_entity_poly.entity_id
_entity_poly.type
_entity_poly.pdbx_seq_one_letter_code
_entity_poly.pdbx_strand_id
1 'polypeptide(L)'
;MTVLLVLLALFAPLACTSEVAYDDERLIGWKGETHRQAPASSDTEPWVETITHYPRAYLFHNFLSPEECDHIIELADPVMERSTVVGNGGKGVLDNIRTSSGTFIPRKVDATITTIEERIARYTHIPLPHQEDMQVLKYVDGQKYGAHYDSLVDGSPRIATVLMYLSDVEEGGETAFPKAFAKDKYFDPAVQGAGSWSACAREYVAARPKKGDALLFYSLNPDLRQDQFSFHTGCPVIAGTKWSATAWIHTEPFRPEDLLHPAHLPQRMWQCENVNESCEAWARAGECEKNPVYMVGSPSKPGECRPACNLCRPCPDGEADKQCILDNTRMVSDFLKKLRGE
;
A
#
# COMPACT_ATOMS: atom_id res chain seq x y z
N MET A 1 74.19 49.61 -16.78
CA MET A 1 73.25 49.61 -15.64
C MET A 1 71.93 50.19 -16.11
N THR A 2 71.10 49.40 -16.80
CA THR A 2 69.68 49.71 -17.01
C THR A 2 68.96 48.44 -17.43
N VAL A 3 67.88 48.14 -16.72
CA VAL A 3 67.06 46.93 -16.74
C VAL A 3 66.09 47.01 -17.92
N LEU A 4 65.97 45.93 -18.72
CA LEU A 4 64.86 45.77 -19.67
C LEU A 4 63.99 44.61 -19.16
N LEU A 5 62.86 44.96 -18.56
CA LEU A 5 61.80 44.02 -18.19
C LEU A 5 61.13 43.49 -19.47
N VAL A 6 61.28 42.19 -19.73
CA VAL A 6 60.46 41.46 -20.71
C VAL A 6 59.34 40.79 -19.93
N LEU A 7 58.13 41.32 -20.07
CA LEU A 7 56.89 40.68 -19.63
C LEU A 7 56.59 39.48 -20.54
N LEU A 8 56.96 38.29 -20.10
CA LEU A 8 56.50 37.03 -20.67
C LEU A 8 55.12 36.71 -20.09
N ALA A 9 54.09 36.84 -20.92
CA ALA A 9 52.74 36.38 -20.60
C ALA A 9 52.75 34.85 -20.47
N LEU A 10 52.62 34.36 -19.23
CA LEU A 10 52.34 32.96 -18.94
C LEU A 10 50.87 32.68 -19.28
N PHE A 11 50.64 32.03 -20.43
CA PHE A 11 49.39 31.31 -20.68
C PHE A 11 49.38 30.07 -19.78
N ALA A 12 48.78 30.18 -18.60
CA ALA A 12 48.34 29.02 -17.85
C ALA A 12 47.02 28.53 -18.48
N PRO A 13 46.90 27.28 -18.94
CA PRO A 13 45.60 26.73 -19.23
C PRO A 13 44.83 26.69 -17.91
N LEU A 14 43.69 27.38 -17.85
CA LEU A 14 42.68 27.11 -16.83
C LEU A 14 42.24 25.66 -17.06
N ALA A 15 42.87 24.73 -16.34
CA ALA A 15 42.25 23.45 -16.07
C ALA A 15 41.05 23.75 -15.18
N CYS A 16 39.89 23.97 -15.79
CA CYS A 16 38.62 23.82 -15.11
C CYS A 16 38.47 22.34 -14.77
N THR A 17 39.13 21.88 -13.72
CA THR A 17 38.69 20.69 -13.00
C THR A 17 37.55 21.13 -12.10
N SER A 18 36.40 21.43 -12.69
CA SER A 18 35.16 21.25 -11.96
C SER A 18 34.95 19.74 -11.94
N GLU A 19 35.53 19.06 -10.95
CA GLU A 19 34.87 17.87 -10.43
C GLU A 19 33.55 18.38 -9.86
N VAL A 20 32.55 18.45 -10.73
CA VAL A 20 31.16 18.47 -10.29
C VAL A 20 30.99 17.11 -9.64
N ALA A 21 31.12 17.08 -8.31
CA ALA A 21 30.65 15.95 -7.53
C ALA A 21 29.20 15.75 -7.96
N TYR A 22 28.96 14.68 -8.72
CA TYR A 22 27.62 14.23 -9.01
C TYR A 22 27.03 13.85 -7.67
N ASP A 23 26.04 14.63 -7.24
CA ASP A 23 25.29 14.41 -6.03
C ASP A 23 24.65 13.01 -6.12
N ASP A 24 25.12 12.09 -5.27
CA ASP A 24 24.79 10.66 -5.28
C ASP A 24 23.37 10.36 -4.73
N GLU A 25 22.51 11.37 -4.59
CA GLU A 25 21.11 11.18 -4.20
C GLU A 25 20.23 10.84 -5.41
N ARG A 26 20.50 9.70 -6.07
CA ARG A 26 19.62 9.22 -7.14
C ARG A 26 18.33 8.59 -6.62
N LEU A 27 18.30 8.11 -5.37
CA LEU A 27 17.13 7.46 -4.75
C LEU A 27 17.22 7.64 -3.21
N ILE A 28 16.12 8.06 -2.56
CA ILE A 28 16.07 8.25 -1.09
C ILE A 28 16.47 6.94 -0.38
N GLY A 29 17.51 6.98 0.46
CA GLY A 29 18.00 5.81 1.19
C GLY A 29 18.83 4.82 0.36
N TRP A 30 19.18 5.14 -0.89
CA TRP A 30 20.06 4.30 -1.69
C TRP A 30 21.50 4.41 -1.20
N LYS A 31 21.98 3.36 -0.55
CA LYS A 31 23.35 3.27 -0.01
C LYS A 31 24.32 2.54 -0.98
N GLY A 32 23.89 2.28 -2.22
CA GLY A 32 24.63 1.56 -3.27
C GLY A 32 24.04 0.18 -3.61
N GLU A 33 24.29 -0.34 -4.83
CA GLU A 33 23.78 -1.66 -5.29
C GLU A 33 24.25 -2.84 -4.43
N THR A 34 25.37 -2.66 -3.73
CA THR A 34 26.01 -3.67 -2.87
C THR A 34 25.88 -3.36 -1.39
N HIS A 35 25.08 -2.34 -1.01
CA HIS A 35 24.93 -1.97 0.39
C HIS A 35 24.30 -3.11 1.19
N ARG A 36 24.86 -3.34 2.38
CA ARG A 36 24.35 -4.31 3.34
C ARG A 36 24.29 -3.67 4.71
N GLN A 37 23.14 -3.77 5.35
CA GLN A 37 23.01 -3.38 6.75
C GLN A 37 23.79 -4.39 7.63
N ALA A 38 24.63 -3.89 8.55
CA ALA A 38 25.34 -4.78 9.48
C ALA A 38 24.32 -5.47 10.41
N PRO A 39 24.50 -6.76 10.78
CA PRO A 39 23.54 -7.53 11.59
C PRO A 39 23.18 -6.93 12.95
N ALA A 40 23.91 -5.91 13.40
CA ALA A 40 23.76 -5.26 14.70
C ALA A 40 23.40 -3.77 14.61
N SER A 41 23.12 -3.20 13.42
CA SER A 41 22.71 -1.80 13.38
C SER A 41 21.22 -1.69 13.74
N SER A 42 20.92 -0.99 14.84
CA SER A 42 19.58 -0.52 15.19
C SER A 42 19.14 0.65 14.29
N ASP A 43 19.61 0.68 13.05
CA ASP A 43 19.47 1.83 12.18
C ASP A 43 18.04 1.85 11.63
N THR A 44 17.28 2.81 12.14
CA THR A 44 15.91 3.11 11.73
C THR A 44 15.87 3.93 10.44
N GLU A 45 17.02 4.31 9.87
CA GLU A 45 17.06 5.00 8.60
C GLU A 45 16.48 4.13 7.47
N PRO A 46 15.66 4.73 6.58
CA PRO A 46 15.21 4.05 5.37
C PRO A 46 16.38 3.69 4.47
N TRP A 47 16.35 2.48 3.90
CA TRP A 47 17.31 2.07 2.86
C TRP A 47 16.68 1.10 1.86
N VAL A 48 17.34 0.92 0.71
CA VAL A 48 16.82 0.14 -0.42
C VAL A 48 17.66 -1.11 -0.67
N GLU A 49 17.02 -2.27 -0.66
CA GLU A 49 17.58 -3.55 -1.13
C GLU A 49 17.05 -3.87 -2.53
N THR A 50 17.94 -4.26 -3.44
CA THR A 50 17.50 -4.75 -4.77
C THR A 50 17.21 -6.24 -4.69
N ILE A 51 15.97 -6.63 -4.96
CA ILE A 51 15.52 -8.03 -4.93
C ILE A 51 15.74 -8.71 -6.27
N THR A 52 15.45 -8.02 -7.37
CA THR A 52 15.69 -8.47 -8.73
C THR A 52 15.51 -7.32 -9.72
N HIS A 53 16.11 -7.44 -10.91
CA HIS A 53 15.87 -6.54 -12.04
C HIS A 53 14.84 -7.09 -13.03
N TYR A 54 14.45 -8.36 -12.91
CA TYR A 54 13.48 -9.05 -13.77
C TYR A 54 12.52 -9.91 -12.92
N PRO A 55 11.39 -9.36 -12.45
CA PRO A 55 10.91 -7.99 -12.69
C PRO A 55 11.76 -6.97 -11.94
N ARG A 56 11.62 -5.68 -12.24
CA ARG A 56 12.22 -4.64 -11.38
C ARG A 56 11.51 -4.69 -10.03
N ALA A 57 12.19 -5.16 -8.99
CA ALA A 57 11.66 -5.26 -7.63
C ALA A 57 12.71 -4.83 -6.59
N TYR A 58 12.28 -3.97 -5.67
CA TYR A 58 13.11 -3.35 -4.64
C TYR A 58 12.37 -3.43 -3.30
N LEU A 59 13.09 -3.78 -2.23
CA LEU A 59 12.57 -3.77 -0.88
C LEU A 59 13.06 -2.50 -0.18
N PHE A 60 12.11 -1.67 0.25
CA PHE A 60 12.37 -0.48 1.04
C PHE A 60 12.26 -0.84 2.51
N HIS A 61 13.39 -0.89 3.18
CA HIS A 61 13.45 -1.15 4.60
C HIS A 61 13.10 0.09 5.41
N ASN A 62 12.42 -0.11 6.54
CA ASN A 62 11.98 0.98 7.43
C ASN A 62 11.16 2.07 6.68
N PHE A 63 10.32 1.64 5.73
CA PHE A 63 9.51 2.54 4.90
C PHE A 63 8.34 3.15 5.67
N LEU A 64 7.71 2.36 6.55
CA LEU A 64 6.70 2.80 7.52
C LEU A 64 7.29 2.72 8.93
N SER A 65 6.89 3.68 9.76
CA SER A 65 7.06 3.55 11.21
C SER A 65 6.12 2.49 11.79
N PRO A 66 6.45 1.89 12.94
CA PRO A 66 5.54 0.96 13.62
C PRO A 66 4.15 1.56 13.89
N GLU A 67 4.09 2.84 14.25
CA GLU A 67 2.87 3.58 14.53
C GLU A 67 2.00 3.77 13.28
N GLU A 68 2.62 4.01 12.11
CA GLU A 68 1.91 4.07 10.83
C GLU A 68 1.33 2.71 10.45
N CYS A 69 2.06 1.61 10.69
CA CYS A 69 1.54 0.26 10.46
C CYS A 69 0.31 -0.01 11.33
N ASP A 70 0.39 0.31 12.62
CA ASP A 70 -0.71 0.08 13.56
C ASP A 70 -1.93 0.95 13.23
N HIS A 71 -1.72 2.21 12.84
CA HIS A 71 -2.80 3.11 12.40
C HIS A 71 -3.54 2.57 11.17
N ILE A 72 -2.83 2.02 10.17
CA ILE A 72 -3.47 1.37 9.00
C ILE A 72 -4.32 0.17 9.44
N ILE A 73 -3.80 -0.67 10.34
CA ILE A 73 -4.53 -1.84 10.85
C ILE A 73 -5.77 -1.41 11.63
N GLU A 74 -5.66 -0.39 12.48
CA GLU A 74 -6.78 0.16 13.27
C GLU A 74 -7.93 0.67 12.39
N LEU A 75 -7.61 1.34 11.28
CA LEU A 75 -8.61 1.78 10.30
C LEU A 75 -9.27 0.60 9.57
N ALA A 76 -8.50 -0.46 9.28
CA ALA A 76 -8.95 -1.57 8.44
C ALA A 76 -9.70 -2.67 9.20
N ASP A 77 -9.17 -3.14 10.34
CA ASP A 77 -9.64 -4.34 11.04
C ASP A 77 -11.15 -4.37 11.33
N PRO A 78 -11.81 -3.26 11.74
CA PRO A 78 -13.26 -3.27 12.00
C PRO A 78 -14.12 -3.50 10.74
N VAL A 79 -13.58 -3.23 9.55
CA VAL A 79 -14.32 -3.19 8.28
C VAL A 79 -13.83 -4.21 7.26
N MET A 80 -13.06 -5.20 7.72
CA MET A 80 -12.57 -6.29 6.89
C MET A 80 -13.70 -7.21 6.46
N GLU A 81 -13.80 -7.45 5.15
CA GLU A 81 -14.71 -8.44 4.57
C GLU A 81 -13.92 -9.55 3.87
N ARG A 82 -14.57 -10.68 3.57
CA ARG A 82 -13.91 -11.77 2.85
C ARG A 82 -13.50 -11.27 1.45
N SER A 83 -12.21 -11.39 1.09
CA SER A 83 -11.72 -10.89 -0.20
C SER A 83 -12.33 -11.65 -1.38
N THR A 84 -12.73 -10.90 -2.41
CA THR A 84 -13.15 -11.42 -3.72
C THR A 84 -12.08 -11.16 -4.79
N VAL A 85 -12.08 -11.93 -5.87
CA VAL A 85 -11.29 -11.67 -7.09
C VAL A 85 -12.16 -11.01 -8.16
N VAL A 86 -11.56 -10.25 -9.08
CA VAL A 86 -12.29 -9.71 -10.25
C VAL A 86 -12.59 -10.85 -11.21
N GLY A 87 -13.85 -11.26 -11.27
CA GLY A 87 -14.36 -12.25 -12.20
C GLY A 87 -14.58 -11.68 -13.60
N ASN A 88 -14.95 -12.57 -14.53
CA ASN A 88 -15.24 -12.18 -15.90
C ASN A 88 -16.39 -11.16 -15.95
N GLY A 89 -16.16 -10.00 -16.57
CA GLY A 89 -17.12 -8.88 -16.58
C GLY A 89 -17.04 -7.91 -15.39
N GLY A 90 -15.94 -7.92 -14.62
CA GLY A 90 -15.64 -6.88 -13.62
C GLY A 90 -16.31 -7.04 -12.25
N LYS A 91 -17.04 -8.13 -12.01
CA LYS A 91 -17.72 -8.39 -10.72
C LYS A 91 -16.81 -9.15 -9.75
N GLY A 92 -16.87 -8.82 -8.46
CA GLY A 92 -16.21 -9.59 -7.40
C GLY A 92 -16.78 -11.01 -7.29
N VAL A 93 -15.92 -12.03 -7.30
CA VAL A 93 -16.28 -13.44 -7.12
C VAL A 93 -15.51 -13.99 -5.92
N LEU A 94 -16.18 -14.75 -5.05
CA LEU A 94 -15.53 -15.51 -3.98
C LEU A 94 -14.72 -16.65 -4.60
N ASP A 95 -13.42 -16.71 -4.30
CA ASP A 95 -12.51 -17.68 -4.90
C ASP A 95 -11.56 -18.28 -3.84
N ASN A 96 -11.16 -19.53 -4.07
CA ASN A 96 -10.12 -20.25 -3.32
C ASN A 96 -8.71 -19.79 -3.68
N ILE A 97 -8.55 -18.99 -4.75
CA ILE A 97 -7.28 -18.37 -5.13
C ILE A 97 -6.86 -17.30 -4.12
N ARG A 98 -7.81 -16.50 -3.62
CA ARG A 98 -7.55 -15.42 -2.66
C ARG A 98 -8.34 -15.67 -1.38
N THR A 99 -7.64 -16.14 -0.35
CA THR A 99 -8.29 -16.60 0.88
C THR A 99 -8.27 -15.61 2.04
N SER A 100 -7.72 -14.41 1.85
CA SER A 100 -7.68 -13.34 2.86
C SER A 100 -9.01 -12.64 3.12
N SER A 101 -9.04 -11.88 4.21
CA SER A 101 -9.98 -10.77 4.38
C SER A 101 -9.34 -9.47 3.91
N GLY A 102 -10.14 -8.52 3.44
CA GLY A 102 -9.64 -7.26 2.91
C GLY A 102 -10.65 -6.12 2.98
N THR A 103 -10.11 -4.91 2.86
CA THR A 103 -10.87 -3.66 2.73
C THR A 103 -10.06 -2.64 1.94
N PHE A 104 -10.65 -1.50 1.65
CA PHE A 104 -9.98 -0.37 1.02
C PHE A 104 -10.05 0.86 1.92
N ILE A 105 -8.91 1.52 2.07
CA ILE A 105 -8.76 2.82 2.72
C ILE A 105 -8.68 3.88 1.59
N PRO A 106 -9.71 4.74 1.46
CA PRO A 106 -9.71 5.86 0.53
C PRO A 106 -8.49 6.76 0.61
N ARG A 107 -8.10 7.32 -0.54
CA ARG A 107 -6.97 8.24 -0.62
C ARG A 107 -7.19 9.51 0.19
N LYS A 108 -6.10 10.03 0.78
CA LYS A 108 -6.10 11.25 1.61
C LYS A 108 -7.15 11.28 2.71
N VAL A 109 -7.44 10.09 3.24
CA VAL A 109 -8.42 9.93 4.30
C VAL A 109 -8.12 10.80 5.53
N ASP A 110 -6.88 10.76 5.99
CA ASP A 110 -6.38 11.49 7.14
C ASP A 110 -4.91 11.90 6.90
N ALA A 111 -4.35 12.66 7.84
CA ALA A 111 -2.99 13.17 7.73
C ALA A 111 -1.92 12.07 7.70
N THR A 112 -2.10 10.97 8.44
CA THR A 112 -1.16 9.86 8.48
C THR A 112 -1.12 9.15 7.13
N ILE A 113 -2.29 8.77 6.60
CA ILE A 113 -2.37 8.11 5.29
C ILE A 113 -1.91 9.04 4.18
N THR A 114 -2.27 10.32 4.21
CA THR A 114 -1.77 11.32 3.24
C THR A 114 -0.23 11.36 3.24
N THR A 115 0.39 11.36 4.42
CA THR A 115 1.85 11.37 4.56
C THR A 115 2.48 10.12 3.94
N ILE A 116 1.85 8.95 4.12
CA ILE A 116 2.29 7.68 3.53
C ILE A 116 2.14 7.71 2.00
N GLU A 117 1.01 8.19 1.47
CA GLU A 117 0.78 8.29 0.03
C GLU A 117 1.76 9.26 -0.66
N GLU A 118 2.07 10.38 -0.02
CA GLU A 118 3.11 11.32 -0.48
C GLU A 118 4.50 10.71 -0.39
N ARG A 119 4.78 9.85 0.59
CA ARG A 119 6.02 9.07 0.66
C ARG A 119 6.09 8.06 -0.49
N ILE A 120 5.01 7.33 -0.78
CA ILE A 120 4.90 6.43 -1.94
C ILE A 120 5.20 7.21 -3.23
N ALA A 121 4.60 8.39 -3.40
CA ALA A 121 4.83 9.22 -4.59
C ALA A 121 6.30 9.64 -4.73
N ARG A 122 6.96 10.00 -3.62
CA ARG A 122 8.39 10.36 -3.62
C ARG A 122 9.30 9.19 -3.95
N TYR A 123 9.05 8.00 -3.40
CA TYR A 123 9.88 6.82 -3.61
C TYR A 123 9.69 6.19 -4.99
N THR A 124 8.50 6.28 -5.56
CA THR A 124 8.20 5.75 -6.88
C THR A 124 8.44 6.76 -8.00
N HIS A 125 8.57 8.04 -7.66
CA HIS A 125 8.57 9.18 -8.59
C HIS A 125 7.30 9.26 -9.45
N ILE A 126 6.18 8.69 -8.99
CA ILE A 126 4.88 8.76 -9.66
C ILE A 126 3.92 9.58 -8.78
N PRO A 127 3.27 10.64 -9.31
CA PRO A 127 2.41 11.51 -8.51
C PRO A 127 1.24 10.78 -7.82
N LEU A 128 0.87 11.24 -6.63
CA LEU A 128 -0.26 10.71 -5.83
C LEU A 128 -1.56 10.51 -6.64
N PRO A 129 -1.95 11.39 -7.59
CA PRO A 129 -3.15 11.18 -8.39
C PRO A 129 -3.23 9.86 -9.18
N HIS A 130 -2.11 9.18 -9.38
CA HIS A 130 -2.06 7.89 -10.06
C HIS A 130 -2.30 6.70 -9.12
N GLN A 131 -2.28 6.91 -7.81
CA GLN A 131 -2.47 5.84 -6.83
C GLN A 131 -3.96 5.47 -6.74
N GLU A 132 -4.26 4.20 -6.49
CA GLU A 132 -5.58 3.73 -6.07
C GLU A 132 -5.84 3.98 -4.57
N ASP A 133 -7.05 3.67 -4.11
CA ASP A 133 -7.31 3.51 -2.67
C ASP A 133 -6.45 2.37 -2.12
N MET A 134 -5.89 2.55 -0.93
CA MET A 134 -4.97 1.59 -0.32
C MET A 134 -5.74 0.33 0.07
N GLN A 135 -5.38 -0.81 -0.51
CA GLN A 135 -6.01 -2.08 -0.19
C GLN A 135 -5.33 -2.74 1.01
N VAL A 136 -6.05 -2.93 2.11
CA VAL A 136 -5.52 -3.61 3.31
C VAL A 136 -5.99 -5.06 3.35
N LEU A 137 -5.08 -5.98 3.69
CA LEU A 137 -5.31 -7.41 3.69
C LEU A 137 -4.80 -8.08 4.95
N LYS A 138 -5.56 -9.07 5.42
CA LYS A 138 -5.24 -9.93 6.55
C LYS A 138 -5.27 -11.39 6.11
N TYR A 139 -4.16 -12.09 6.32
CA TYR A 139 -4.02 -13.52 6.09
C TYR A 139 -3.76 -14.22 7.43
N VAL A 140 -4.61 -15.19 7.75
CA VAL A 140 -4.43 -16.11 8.90
C VAL A 140 -4.03 -17.51 8.42
N ASP A 141 -3.87 -18.45 9.34
CA ASP A 141 -3.37 -19.82 9.11
C ASP A 141 -3.82 -20.45 7.77
N GLY A 142 -2.84 -20.78 6.93
CA GLY A 142 -3.02 -21.40 5.61
C GLY A 142 -3.55 -20.49 4.50
N GLN A 143 -3.96 -19.26 4.80
CA GLN A 143 -4.48 -18.33 3.78
C GLN A 143 -3.36 -17.82 2.87
N LYS A 144 -3.71 -17.61 1.60
CA LYS A 144 -2.76 -17.28 0.53
C LYS A 144 -3.40 -16.40 -0.55
N TYR A 145 -2.56 -15.92 -1.46
CA TYR A 145 -3.00 -15.38 -2.74
C TYR A 145 -2.27 -16.09 -3.86
N GLY A 146 -2.99 -16.92 -4.61
CA GLY A 146 -2.48 -17.59 -5.80
C GLY A 146 -1.88 -16.63 -6.82
N ALA A 147 -1.01 -17.16 -7.66
CA ALA A 147 -0.16 -16.34 -8.50
C ALA A 147 -0.94 -15.56 -9.57
N HIS A 148 -0.64 -14.27 -9.73
CA HIS A 148 -1.36 -13.34 -10.61
C HIS A 148 -0.47 -12.20 -11.10
N TYR A 149 -1.06 -11.33 -11.93
CA TYR A 149 -0.51 -10.03 -12.30
C TYR A 149 -1.40 -8.94 -11.73
N ASP A 150 -0.80 -7.82 -11.34
CA ASP A 150 -1.54 -6.69 -10.80
C ASP A 150 -2.13 -5.80 -11.88
N SER A 151 -1.41 -5.62 -12.99
CA SER A 151 -1.92 -4.87 -14.14
C SER A 151 -2.85 -5.72 -14.99
N LEU A 152 -4.00 -5.13 -15.33
CA LEU A 152 -4.82 -5.58 -16.44
C LEU A 152 -4.41 -4.84 -17.72
N VAL A 153 -4.78 -5.40 -18.87
CA VAL A 153 -4.53 -4.79 -20.19
C VAL A 153 -5.78 -4.01 -20.59
N ASP A 154 -6.06 -2.90 -19.91
CA ASP A 154 -7.13 -1.96 -20.23
C ASP A 154 -6.64 -0.51 -20.13
N GLY A 155 -7.53 0.47 -20.33
CA GLY A 155 -7.20 1.87 -20.69
C GLY A 155 -6.25 2.62 -19.75
N SER A 156 -6.07 2.19 -18.50
CA SER A 156 -5.10 2.75 -17.55
C SER A 156 -4.44 1.61 -16.76
N PRO A 157 -3.43 0.93 -17.35
CA PRO A 157 -2.78 -0.20 -16.69
C PRO A 157 -2.02 0.26 -15.44
N ARG A 158 -1.88 -0.65 -14.47
CA ARG A 158 -1.08 -0.42 -13.27
C ARG A 158 0.40 -0.55 -13.64
N ILE A 159 1.17 0.52 -13.50
CA ILE A 159 2.60 0.53 -13.80
C ILE A 159 3.42 -0.10 -12.66
N ALA A 160 3.03 0.14 -11.41
CA ALA A 160 3.78 -0.27 -10.24
C ALA A 160 2.87 -0.63 -9.07
N THR A 161 3.38 -1.48 -8.19
CA THR A 161 2.74 -1.88 -6.94
C THR A 161 3.71 -1.63 -5.79
N VAL A 162 3.23 -0.96 -4.75
CA VAL A 162 3.92 -0.86 -3.45
C VAL A 162 3.15 -1.70 -2.43
N LEU A 163 3.74 -2.82 -2.03
CA LEU A 163 3.20 -3.74 -1.02
C LEU A 163 3.91 -3.49 0.32
N MET A 164 3.23 -2.83 1.24
CA MET A 164 3.70 -2.55 2.59
C MET A 164 3.36 -3.70 3.54
N TYR A 165 4.33 -4.14 4.34
CA TYR A 165 4.15 -5.16 5.36
C TYR A 165 3.85 -4.49 6.71
N LEU A 166 2.67 -4.77 7.27
CA LEU A 166 2.17 -4.11 8.48
C LEU A 166 2.39 -4.94 9.75
N SER A 167 2.80 -6.20 9.59
CA SER A 167 3.14 -7.10 10.69
C SER A 167 4.34 -7.97 10.34
N ASP A 168 5.07 -8.39 11.36
CA ASP A 168 6.01 -9.50 11.25
C ASP A 168 5.23 -10.81 11.14
N VAL A 169 5.73 -11.74 10.34
CA VAL A 169 5.15 -13.07 10.18
C VAL A 169 6.18 -14.09 10.65
N GLU A 170 5.76 -14.98 11.54
CA GLU A 170 6.64 -15.98 12.15
C GLU A 170 7.12 -17.01 11.13
N GLU A 171 6.20 -17.55 10.31
CA GLU A 171 6.55 -18.49 9.24
C GLU A 171 5.63 -18.33 8.03
N GLY A 172 6.23 -18.33 6.84
CA GLY A 172 5.52 -18.19 5.56
C GLY A 172 5.15 -16.74 5.24
N GLY A 173 4.10 -16.56 4.43
CA GLY A 173 3.60 -15.23 4.07
C GLY A 173 4.49 -14.43 3.12
N GLU A 174 5.51 -15.02 2.52
CA GLU A 174 6.41 -14.35 1.58
C GLU A 174 5.69 -13.86 0.31
N THR A 175 6.23 -12.84 -0.34
CA THR A 175 5.81 -12.45 -1.69
C THR A 175 6.85 -13.00 -2.67
N ALA A 176 6.47 -14.00 -3.45
CA ALA A 176 7.36 -14.70 -4.38
C ALA A 176 7.03 -14.36 -5.85
N PHE A 177 8.03 -14.40 -6.72
CA PHE A 177 7.94 -14.15 -8.17
C PHE A 177 8.29 -15.42 -8.96
N PRO A 178 7.32 -16.33 -9.23
CA PRO A 178 7.61 -17.63 -9.80
C PRO A 178 8.23 -17.61 -11.20
N LYS A 179 8.08 -16.50 -11.94
CA LYS A 179 8.63 -16.35 -13.29
C LYS A 179 9.92 -15.55 -13.33
N ALA A 180 10.39 -14.97 -12.23
CA ALA A 180 11.54 -14.09 -12.22
C ALA A 180 12.76 -14.70 -12.92
N PHE A 181 13.45 -13.89 -13.72
CA PHE A 181 14.55 -14.36 -14.55
C PHE A 181 15.81 -14.58 -13.71
N ALA A 182 16.36 -15.80 -13.80
CA ALA A 182 17.64 -16.23 -13.25
C ALA A 182 17.80 -16.10 -11.72
N LYS A 183 17.38 -17.17 -11.02
CA LYS A 183 17.68 -17.46 -9.59
C LYS A 183 19.16 -17.25 -9.22
N ASP A 184 20.08 -17.39 -10.17
CA ASP A 184 21.52 -17.42 -9.91
C ASP A 184 22.30 -16.15 -10.29
N LYS A 185 21.69 -15.17 -10.99
CA LYS A 185 22.42 -14.00 -11.53
C LYS A 185 22.16 -12.67 -10.83
N TYR A 186 20.99 -12.52 -10.22
CA TYR A 186 20.57 -11.25 -9.58
C TYR A 186 19.99 -11.46 -8.18
N PHE A 187 20.31 -12.60 -7.58
CA PHE A 187 19.85 -13.00 -6.25
C PHE A 187 21.06 -13.06 -5.31
N ASP A 188 21.11 -12.19 -4.29
CA ASP A 188 22.19 -12.21 -3.32
C ASP A 188 22.05 -13.45 -2.40
N PRO A 189 23.00 -14.40 -2.40
CA PRO A 189 22.93 -15.59 -1.55
C PRO A 189 22.85 -15.28 -0.05
N ALA A 190 23.30 -14.10 0.39
CA ALA A 190 23.19 -13.67 1.79
C ALA A 190 21.72 -13.43 2.22
N VAL A 191 20.84 -13.05 1.29
CA VAL A 191 19.40 -12.84 1.53
C VAL A 191 18.70 -14.17 1.82
N GLN A 192 19.15 -15.28 1.21
CA GLN A 192 18.70 -16.62 1.58
C GLN A 192 19.23 -17.10 2.94
N GLY A 193 20.38 -16.59 3.39
CA GLY A 193 21.09 -17.07 4.58
C GLY A 193 20.49 -16.65 5.92
N ALA A 194 19.66 -15.61 5.96
CA ALA A 194 18.87 -15.28 7.15
C ALA A 194 17.58 -16.13 7.13
N GLY A 195 17.22 -16.84 8.21
CA GLY A 195 15.90 -17.46 8.45
C GLY A 195 15.43 -18.59 7.52
N SER A 196 14.31 -19.24 7.88
CA SER A 196 13.70 -20.33 7.12
C SER A 196 12.72 -19.83 6.07
N TRP A 197 12.95 -20.17 4.80
CA TRP A 197 12.02 -19.91 3.69
C TRP A 197 11.00 -21.04 3.55
N SER A 198 9.73 -20.69 3.33
CA SER A 198 8.66 -21.66 3.06
C SER A 198 8.91 -22.41 1.76
N ALA A 199 8.32 -23.60 1.61
CA ALA A 199 8.40 -24.37 0.36
C ALA A 199 7.86 -23.58 -0.86
N CYS A 200 6.94 -22.65 -0.62
CA CYS A 200 6.41 -21.76 -1.66
C CYS A 200 7.44 -20.74 -2.14
N ALA A 201 8.32 -20.24 -1.27
CA ALA A 201 9.27 -19.18 -1.59
C ALA A 201 10.68 -19.67 -1.92
N ARG A 202 11.13 -20.78 -1.31
CA ARG A 202 12.54 -21.24 -1.33
C ARG A 202 13.14 -21.44 -2.72
N GLU A 203 12.32 -21.76 -3.71
CA GLU A 203 12.76 -22.00 -5.09
C GLU A 203 12.69 -20.76 -6.00
N TYR A 204 12.19 -19.63 -5.49
CA TYR A 204 11.95 -18.44 -6.29
C TYR A 204 12.61 -17.20 -5.69
N VAL A 205 12.62 -16.14 -6.50
CA VAL A 205 12.87 -14.78 -6.01
C VAL A 205 11.71 -14.40 -5.09
N ALA A 206 11.99 -14.02 -3.85
CA ALA A 206 10.95 -13.71 -2.87
C ALA A 206 11.40 -12.67 -1.83
N ALA A 207 10.43 -11.92 -1.32
CA ALA A 207 10.60 -10.98 -0.22
C ALA A 207 9.83 -11.47 1.01
N ARG A 208 10.44 -11.34 2.20
CA ARG A 208 9.81 -11.70 3.47
C ARG A 208 9.04 -10.52 4.04
N PRO A 209 7.87 -10.79 4.67
CA PRO A 209 7.17 -9.77 5.42
C PRO A 209 7.94 -9.42 6.69
N LYS A 210 8.30 -8.15 6.83
CA LYS A 210 8.84 -7.56 8.05
C LYS A 210 8.09 -6.26 8.30
N LYS A 211 7.57 -6.07 9.51
CA LYS A 211 6.78 -4.88 9.84
C LYS A 211 7.58 -3.61 9.52
N GLY A 212 6.96 -2.71 8.77
CA GLY A 212 7.56 -1.44 8.36
C GLY A 212 8.23 -1.46 6.98
N ASP A 213 8.55 -2.63 6.42
CA ASP A 213 9.16 -2.73 5.11
C ASP A 213 8.11 -2.62 3.99
N ALA A 214 8.52 -2.18 2.80
CA ALA A 214 7.65 -2.10 1.63
C ALA A 214 8.33 -2.65 0.36
N LEU A 215 7.69 -3.58 -0.32
CA LEU A 215 8.14 -4.12 -1.59
C LEU A 215 7.55 -3.31 -2.74
N LEU A 216 8.40 -2.61 -3.49
CA LEU A 216 8.06 -2.01 -4.78
C LEU A 216 8.38 -2.99 -5.89
N PHE A 217 7.42 -3.28 -6.77
CA PHE A 217 7.70 -3.95 -8.03
C PHE A 217 6.92 -3.34 -9.20
N TYR A 218 7.50 -3.40 -10.39
CA TYR A 218 6.88 -2.85 -11.60
C TYR A 218 6.13 -3.93 -12.37
N SER A 219 4.87 -3.66 -12.68
CA SER A 219 4.00 -4.52 -13.50
C SER A 219 4.26 -4.33 -15.00
N LEU A 220 4.81 -3.17 -15.40
CA LEU A 220 5.14 -2.85 -16.78
C LEU A 220 6.64 -2.63 -16.97
N ASN A 221 7.12 -2.97 -18.16
CA ASN A 221 8.42 -2.58 -18.67
C ASN A 221 8.45 -1.07 -18.99
N PRO A 222 9.64 -0.45 -19.16
CA PRO A 222 9.75 0.94 -19.58
C PRO A 222 9.09 1.26 -20.93
N ASP A 223 8.87 0.26 -21.78
CA ASP A 223 8.11 0.37 -23.04
C ASP A 223 6.59 0.23 -22.85
N LEU A 224 6.11 0.25 -21.59
CA LEU A 224 4.72 0.13 -21.15
C LEU A 224 4.04 -1.21 -21.48
N ARG A 225 4.81 -2.22 -21.92
CA ARG A 225 4.29 -3.58 -22.06
C ARG A 225 4.29 -4.28 -20.71
N GLN A 226 3.31 -5.16 -20.49
CA GLN A 226 3.27 -6.00 -19.30
C GLN A 226 4.58 -6.78 -19.14
N ASP A 227 5.21 -6.64 -17.98
CA ASP A 227 6.38 -7.42 -17.61
C ASP A 227 5.93 -8.84 -17.19
N GLN A 228 6.28 -9.84 -17.99
CA GLN A 228 5.91 -11.24 -17.72
C GLN A 228 6.55 -11.78 -16.44
N PHE A 229 7.64 -11.15 -15.98
CA PHE A 229 8.33 -11.54 -14.76
C PHE A 229 7.65 -10.98 -13.50
N SER A 230 6.76 -9.99 -13.63
CA SER A 230 5.97 -9.44 -12.52
C SER A 230 4.88 -10.39 -11.99
N PHE A 231 4.78 -11.59 -12.56
CA PHE A 231 3.92 -12.65 -12.05
C PHE A 231 4.35 -13.05 -10.65
N HIS A 232 3.46 -12.85 -9.67
CA HIS A 232 3.81 -12.97 -8.26
C HIS A 232 2.69 -13.64 -7.46
N THR A 233 3.03 -14.14 -6.27
CA THR A 233 2.11 -14.85 -5.37
C THR A 233 2.39 -14.46 -3.92
N GLY A 234 1.33 -14.42 -3.11
CA GLY A 234 1.46 -14.40 -1.66
C GLY A 234 1.48 -15.83 -1.14
N CYS A 235 2.63 -16.28 -0.65
CA CYS A 235 2.80 -17.60 -0.06
C CYS A 235 1.89 -17.79 1.15
N PRO A 236 1.48 -19.04 1.47
CA PRO A 236 0.65 -19.31 2.63
C PRO A 236 1.31 -18.82 3.93
N VAL A 237 0.52 -18.23 4.82
CA VAL A 237 0.95 -18.02 6.21
C VAL A 237 0.93 -19.37 6.92
N ILE A 238 2.05 -19.76 7.50
CA ILE A 238 2.21 -21.04 8.23
C ILE A 238 2.12 -20.81 9.74
N ALA A 239 2.72 -19.72 10.23
CA ALA A 239 2.63 -19.30 11.62
C ALA A 239 2.52 -17.78 11.74
N GLY A 240 1.71 -17.31 12.70
CA GLY A 240 1.43 -15.89 12.92
C GLY A 240 0.27 -15.35 12.07
N THR A 241 0.29 -14.04 11.80
CA THR A 241 -0.74 -13.35 11.01
C THR A 241 -0.06 -12.31 10.14
N LYS A 242 -0.36 -12.31 8.84
CA LYS A 242 0.16 -11.32 7.90
C LYS A 242 -0.86 -10.22 7.68
N TRP A 243 -0.46 -9.00 7.99
CA TRP A 243 -1.13 -7.79 7.56
C TRP A 243 -0.30 -7.10 6.48
N SER A 244 -0.96 -6.66 5.42
CA SER A 244 -0.32 -5.91 4.34
C SER A 244 -1.23 -4.83 3.78
N ALA A 245 -0.65 -3.74 3.32
CA ALA A 245 -1.33 -2.70 2.57
C ALA A 245 -0.73 -2.58 1.17
N THR A 246 -1.56 -2.58 0.14
CA THR A 246 -1.15 -2.48 -1.25
C THR A 246 -1.59 -1.15 -1.82
N ALA A 247 -0.64 -0.39 -2.38
CA ALA A 247 -0.91 0.76 -3.21
C ALA A 247 -0.60 0.40 -4.68
N TRP A 248 -1.63 0.34 -5.50
CA TRP A 248 -1.49 0.21 -6.95
C TRP A 248 -1.38 1.59 -7.58
N ILE A 249 -0.50 1.70 -8.58
CA ILE A 249 -0.19 2.97 -9.24
C ILE A 249 -0.42 2.82 -10.74
N HIS A 250 -1.24 3.70 -11.30
CA HIS A 250 -1.65 3.70 -12.70
C HIS A 250 -0.73 4.53 -13.61
N THR A 251 -0.76 4.24 -14.91
CA THR A 251 -0.11 5.09 -15.92
C THR A 251 -0.81 6.43 -16.10
N GLU A 252 -2.12 6.51 -15.86
CA GLU A 252 -2.92 7.74 -15.89
C GLU A 252 -3.49 8.06 -14.50
N PRO A 253 -3.90 9.31 -14.22
CA PRO A 253 -4.58 9.63 -12.96
C PRO A 253 -5.80 8.72 -12.71
N PHE A 254 -5.84 8.10 -11.54
CA PHE A 254 -6.92 7.20 -11.14
C PHE A 254 -7.99 7.98 -10.40
N ARG A 255 -9.21 8.05 -10.94
CA ARG A 255 -10.35 8.80 -10.37
C ARG A 255 -9.93 10.18 -9.81
N PRO A 256 -9.35 11.07 -10.63
CA PRO A 256 -8.84 12.37 -10.16
C PRO A 256 -9.93 13.26 -9.54
N GLU A 257 -11.19 13.08 -9.94
CA GLU A 257 -12.37 13.72 -9.34
C GLU A 257 -12.51 13.41 -7.85
N ASP A 258 -12.14 12.20 -7.41
CA ASP A 258 -12.15 11.81 -6.00
C ASP A 258 -11.14 12.62 -5.19
N LEU A 259 -10.14 13.26 -5.81
CA LEU A 259 -9.15 14.11 -5.13
C LEU A 259 -9.56 15.57 -5.05
N LEU A 260 -10.44 16.02 -5.94
CA LEU A 260 -11.09 17.34 -5.85
C LEU A 260 -12.15 17.34 -4.75
N HIS A 261 -12.72 16.17 -4.49
CA HIS A 261 -13.66 15.93 -3.41
C HIS A 261 -13.19 14.71 -2.58
N PRO A 262 -12.08 14.83 -1.82
CA PRO A 262 -11.50 13.71 -1.08
C PRO A 262 -12.57 12.92 -0.35
N ALA A 263 -12.62 11.62 -0.62
CA ALA A 263 -13.36 10.69 0.23
C ALA A 263 -12.67 10.66 1.60
N HIS A 264 -13.04 11.56 2.50
CA HIS A 264 -12.65 11.51 3.91
C HIS A 264 -13.11 10.15 4.49
N LEU A 265 -12.26 9.34 5.16
CA LEU A 265 -12.80 8.27 6.01
C LEU A 265 -13.18 8.88 7.34
N PRO A 266 -14.21 8.28 7.92
CA PRO A 266 -15.45 8.02 7.21
C PRO A 266 -16.15 9.36 7.19
N GLN A 267 -16.57 9.82 6.00
CA GLN A 267 -17.30 11.09 5.87
C GLN A 267 -18.27 11.14 7.04
N ARG A 268 -18.11 12.08 7.98
CA ARG A 268 -19.12 12.27 9.01
C ARG A 268 -19.45 11.05 9.89
N MET A 269 -18.66 9.98 10.08
CA MET A 269 -19.15 8.95 11.05
C MET A 269 -19.20 9.50 12.47
N TRP A 270 -18.39 10.52 12.77
CA TRP A 270 -18.52 11.32 13.99
C TRP A 270 -19.78 12.18 14.04
N GLN A 271 -20.26 12.64 12.88
CA GLN A 271 -21.51 13.36 12.69
C GLN A 271 -22.65 12.34 12.59
N CYS A 272 -23.25 12.06 13.74
CA CYS A 272 -24.42 11.21 13.82
C CYS A 272 -25.69 12.06 13.70
N GLU A 273 -26.01 12.48 12.47
CA GLU A 273 -27.14 13.36 12.17
C GLU A 273 -28.02 12.80 11.05
N ASN A 274 -29.32 13.12 11.11
CA ASN A 274 -30.26 12.83 10.03
C ASN A 274 -30.18 13.99 9.03
N VAL A 275 -29.76 13.70 7.80
CA VAL A 275 -29.61 14.72 6.75
C VAL A 275 -30.95 15.05 6.09
N ASN A 276 -31.93 14.14 6.20
CA ASN A 276 -33.29 14.37 5.72
C ASN A 276 -34.31 14.38 6.88
N GLU A 277 -35.26 15.30 6.85
CA GLU A 277 -36.35 15.40 7.82
C GLU A 277 -37.23 14.12 7.89
N SER A 278 -37.27 13.36 6.80
CA SER A 278 -38.06 12.12 6.70
C SER A 278 -37.34 10.87 7.22
N CYS A 279 -36.07 10.96 7.64
CA CYS A 279 -35.29 9.81 8.11
C CYS A 279 -36.02 9.00 9.19
N GLU A 280 -36.63 9.67 10.16
CA GLU A 280 -37.41 9.04 11.24
C GLU A 280 -38.64 8.28 10.71
N ALA A 281 -39.33 8.84 9.72
CA ALA A 281 -40.50 8.20 9.13
C ALA A 281 -40.09 6.97 8.30
N TRP A 282 -39.01 7.08 7.53
CA TRP A 282 -38.46 5.98 6.74
C TRP A 282 -37.92 4.85 7.61
N ALA A 283 -37.22 5.17 8.70
CA ALA A 283 -36.77 4.16 9.67
C ALA A 283 -37.95 3.38 10.25
N ARG A 284 -39.04 4.06 10.65
CA ARG A 284 -40.29 3.40 11.10
C ARG A 284 -40.97 2.56 10.02
N ALA A 285 -40.78 2.89 8.74
CA ALA A 285 -41.28 2.11 7.61
C ALA A 285 -40.40 0.88 7.28
N GLY A 286 -39.29 0.70 8.00
CA GLY A 286 -38.34 -0.39 7.81
C GLY A 286 -37.30 -0.14 6.73
N GLU A 287 -37.11 1.11 6.30
CA GLU A 287 -36.15 1.45 5.23
C GLU A 287 -34.70 1.20 5.63
N CYS A 288 -34.37 1.16 6.92
CA CYS A 288 -33.02 0.79 7.37
C CYS A 288 -32.59 -0.58 6.83
N GLU A 289 -33.52 -1.52 6.69
CA GLU A 289 -33.26 -2.87 6.15
C GLU A 289 -33.54 -2.97 4.65
N LYS A 290 -34.59 -2.28 4.15
CA LYS A 290 -35.00 -2.32 2.74
C LYS A 290 -34.12 -1.48 1.81
N ASN A 291 -33.57 -0.39 2.33
CA ASN A 291 -32.72 0.56 1.62
C ASN A 291 -31.46 0.92 2.46
N PRO A 292 -30.64 -0.08 2.80
CA PRO A 292 -29.53 0.12 3.72
C PRO A 292 -28.46 1.03 3.12
N VAL A 293 -28.29 1.08 1.79
CA VAL A 293 -27.28 1.92 1.13
C VAL A 293 -27.50 3.41 1.41
N TYR A 294 -28.75 3.87 1.35
CA TYR A 294 -29.07 5.28 1.63
C TYR A 294 -29.20 5.54 3.14
N MET A 295 -29.92 4.66 3.83
CA MET A 295 -30.29 4.87 5.23
C MET A 295 -29.08 4.71 6.15
N VAL A 296 -28.29 3.66 5.92
CA VAL A 296 -27.21 3.20 6.80
C VAL A 296 -25.84 3.44 6.20
N GLY A 297 -25.70 3.27 4.89
CA GLY A 297 -24.45 3.38 4.15
C GLY A 297 -23.58 2.14 4.26
N SER A 298 -22.28 2.36 4.26
CA SER A 298 -21.23 1.38 4.49
C SER A 298 -20.30 1.86 5.60
N PRO A 299 -19.44 1.00 6.14
CA PRO A 299 -18.44 1.41 7.14
C PRO A 299 -17.46 2.49 6.63
N SER A 300 -17.27 2.60 5.31
CA SER A 300 -16.42 3.60 4.66
C SER A 300 -17.18 4.85 4.17
N LYS A 301 -18.51 4.77 4.04
CA LYS A 301 -19.36 5.88 3.57
C LYS A 301 -20.68 5.86 4.34
N PRO A 302 -20.92 6.79 5.29
CA PRO A 302 -22.13 6.78 6.09
C PRO A 302 -23.39 6.89 5.21
N GLY A 303 -24.50 6.36 5.72
CA GLY A 303 -25.83 6.69 5.25
C GLY A 303 -26.31 8.00 5.84
N GLU A 304 -27.33 8.56 5.20
CA GLU A 304 -27.91 9.88 5.50
C GLU A 304 -28.84 9.86 6.73
N CYS A 305 -29.23 8.67 7.21
CA CYS A 305 -30.25 8.47 8.24
C CYS A 305 -29.81 7.51 9.37
N ARG A 306 -28.51 7.35 9.60
CA ARG A 306 -27.96 6.43 10.62
C ARG A 306 -28.54 6.64 12.03
N PRO A 307 -28.74 7.88 12.53
CA PRO A 307 -29.32 8.07 13.86
C PRO A 307 -30.73 7.51 13.96
N ALA A 308 -31.58 7.73 12.95
CA ALA A 308 -32.94 7.17 12.91
C ALA A 308 -32.91 5.62 12.90
N CYS A 309 -31.86 5.03 12.32
CA CYS A 309 -31.64 3.58 12.36
C CYS A 309 -30.94 3.10 13.65
N ASN A 310 -30.59 3.99 14.59
CA ASN A 310 -29.79 3.72 15.79
C ASN A 310 -28.41 3.11 15.51
N LEU A 311 -27.75 3.55 14.42
CA LEU A 311 -26.46 3.02 13.96
C LEU A 311 -25.30 3.99 14.11
N CYS A 312 -25.44 4.99 14.98
CA CYS A 312 -24.34 5.84 15.41
C CYS A 312 -24.66 6.58 16.71
N ARG A 313 -23.65 7.23 17.27
CA ARG A 313 -23.75 8.29 18.28
C ARG A 313 -22.89 9.51 17.90
N PRO A 314 -23.25 10.75 18.26
CA PRO A 314 -22.39 11.90 18.04
C PRO A 314 -21.07 11.74 18.81
N CYS A 315 -19.94 12.04 18.18
CA CYS A 315 -18.63 11.94 18.84
C CYS A 315 -18.26 13.28 19.51
N PRO A 316 -17.94 13.28 20.83
CA PRO A 316 -17.64 14.49 21.60
C PRO A 316 -16.55 15.39 20.98
N ASP A 317 -15.43 14.80 20.55
CA ASP A 317 -14.32 15.55 19.94
C ASP A 317 -14.40 15.56 18.41
N GLY A 318 -15.59 15.31 17.86
CA GLY A 318 -15.85 15.30 16.43
C GLY A 318 -14.92 14.34 15.69
N GLU A 319 -14.18 14.86 14.71
CA GLU A 319 -13.24 14.08 13.89
C GLU A 319 -12.02 13.57 14.67
N ALA A 320 -11.68 14.20 15.80
CA ALA A 320 -10.51 13.80 16.61
C ALA A 320 -10.80 12.57 17.49
N ASP A 321 -12.07 12.23 17.73
CA ASP A 321 -12.47 11.09 18.55
C ASP A 321 -12.44 9.78 17.73
N LYS A 322 -11.22 9.27 17.51
CA LYS A 322 -10.98 8.04 16.76
C LYS A 322 -11.78 6.86 17.30
N GLN A 323 -11.88 6.72 18.63
CA GLN A 323 -12.57 5.58 19.24
C GLN A 323 -14.06 5.61 18.96
N CYS A 324 -14.71 6.77 19.11
CA CYS A 324 -16.13 6.90 18.80
C CYS A 324 -16.41 6.67 17.30
N ILE A 325 -15.52 7.15 16.42
CA ILE A 325 -15.62 6.89 14.98
C ILE A 325 -15.56 5.38 14.70
N LEU A 326 -14.60 4.67 15.30
CA LEU A 326 -14.48 3.22 15.17
C LEU A 326 -15.72 2.49 15.70
N ASP A 327 -16.29 2.94 16.83
CA ASP A 327 -17.51 2.36 17.39
C ASP A 327 -18.70 2.53 16.44
N ASN A 328 -18.91 3.74 15.89
CA ASN A 328 -19.96 4.00 14.92
C ASN A 328 -19.78 3.15 13.64
N THR A 329 -18.53 2.97 13.21
CA THR A 329 -18.18 2.11 12.08
C THR A 329 -18.52 0.65 12.35
N ARG A 330 -18.25 0.15 13.56
CA ARG A 330 -18.63 -1.22 13.99
C ARG A 330 -20.14 -1.39 14.02
N MET A 331 -20.89 -0.43 14.54
CA MET A 331 -22.37 -0.48 14.57
C MET A 331 -22.95 -0.68 13.16
N VAL A 332 -22.47 0.07 12.17
CA VAL A 332 -22.86 -0.08 10.77
C VAL A 332 -22.44 -1.44 10.22
N SER A 333 -21.19 -1.86 10.45
CA SER A 333 -20.70 -3.16 9.97
C SER A 333 -21.53 -4.33 10.51
N ASP A 334 -21.82 -4.34 11.81
CA ASP A 334 -22.55 -5.43 12.46
C ASP A 334 -23.99 -5.51 11.96
N PHE A 335 -24.63 -4.36 11.74
CA PHE A 335 -25.96 -4.30 11.16
C PHE A 335 -26.00 -4.87 9.74
N LEU A 336 -25.04 -4.50 8.88
CA LEU A 336 -24.99 -4.99 7.50
C LEU A 336 -24.69 -6.50 7.43
N LYS A 337 -23.80 -7.01 8.31
CA LYS A 337 -23.56 -8.46 8.45
C LYS A 337 -24.84 -9.20 8.81
N LYS A 338 -25.58 -8.69 9.79
CA LYS A 338 -26.88 -9.26 10.19
C LYS A 338 -27.88 -9.28 9.04
N LEU A 339 -27.95 -8.23 8.21
CA LEU A 339 -28.82 -8.21 7.02
C LEU A 339 -28.45 -9.26 5.97
N ARG A 340 -27.17 -9.62 5.87
CA ARG A 340 -26.66 -10.66 4.96
C ARG A 340 -26.80 -12.07 5.53
N GLY A 341 -27.16 -12.20 6.81
CA GLY A 341 -27.25 -13.49 7.51
C GLY A 341 -25.88 -14.06 7.88
N GLU A 342 -24.88 -13.19 8.08
CA GLU A 342 -23.50 -13.52 8.46
C GLU A 342 -23.29 -13.56 9.97
#